data_AF-A0A0N0JZF3-F1
#
_entry.id   AF-A0A0N0JZF3-F1
#
_cell.length_a   1.000
_cell.length_b   1.000
_cell.length_c   1.000
_cell.angle_alpha   90.00
_cell.angle_beta   90.00
_cell.angle_gamma   90.00
#
_symmetry.space_group_name_H-M   'P 1'
#
loop_
_entity.id
_entity.type
_entity.pdbx_description
1 polymer ?
#
loop_
_entity_poly.entity_id
_entity_poly.type
_entity_poly.pdbx_seq_one_letter_code
_entity_poly.pdbx_strand_id
1 'polypeptide(L)'
;MSRSAFTIAGAVALALSVSACDAATEGTDAANGEASAGPDAAAGAAPAPQTVPLTPSGPAAPLTPEPAEAEGVQDAASVVRVDPVSEGQAKLFGTAGGDPAMNGLYTYIAFYVAPSEPWTVYKLGDVLDYTVLSSSPGRVDLDLHKSTYDEASGQIGDRHRRVIVQWTMGSDEGPPTAVTVTPAQ
;
A
#
# COMPACT_ATOMS: atom_id res chain seq x y z
N MET A 1 -14.09 14.97 -63.38
CA MET A 1 -15.27 14.19 -63.81
C MET A 1 -16.14 13.95 -62.59
N SER A 2 -17.38 14.42 -62.65
CA SER A 2 -18.41 14.36 -61.59
C SER A 2 -19.30 13.13 -61.75
N ARG A 3 -19.81 12.57 -60.64
CA ARG A 3 -21.07 11.78 -60.45
C ARG A 3 -21.05 11.20 -59.01
N SER A 4 -21.81 11.70 -58.03
CA SER A 4 -23.27 11.65 -57.78
C SER A 4 -23.87 10.26 -57.46
N ALA A 5 -23.98 9.99 -56.14
CA ALA A 5 -25.16 9.61 -55.31
C ALA A 5 -26.14 8.44 -55.63
N PHE A 6 -26.78 7.96 -54.54
CA PHE A 6 -28.11 7.27 -54.37
C PHE A 6 -28.15 5.73 -54.54
N THR A 7 -28.87 4.83 -53.81
CA THR A 7 -29.94 4.84 -52.76
C THR A 7 -30.13 3.42 -52.14
N ILE A 8 -30.45 3.37 -50.82
CA ILE A 8 -31.32 2.51 -49.95
C ILE A 8 -31.87 1.13 -50.41
N ALA A 9 -31.78 0.13 -49.51
CA ALA A 9 -32.86 -0.81 -49.06
C ALA A 9 -32.28 -1.69 -47.90
N GLY A 10 -32.87 -1.94 -46.72
CA GLY A 10 -34.27 -1.97 -46.30
C GLY A 10 -34.71 -3.42 -46.03
N ALA A 11 -34.59 -3.92 -44.80
CA ALA A 11 -35.31 -5.11 -44.33
C ALA A 11 -35.46 -5.14 -42.80
N VAL A 12 -36.72 -5.18 -42.37
CA VAL A 12 -37.25 -5.29 -41.00
C VAL A 12 -37.64 -6.75 -40.72
N ALA A 13 -37.75 -7.13 -39.43
CA ALA A 13 -38.55 -8.22 -38.81
C ALA A 13 -37.68 -9.25 -38.04
N LEU A 14 -38.05 -9.82 -36.88
CA LEU A 14 -39.25 -9.77 -36.05
C LEU A 14 -38.84 -10.25 -34.62
N ALA A 15 -39.52 -9.75 -33.58
CA ALA A 15 -39.35 -10.17 -32.19
C ALA A 15 -40.05 -11.51 -31.89
N LEU A 16 -39.49 -12.30 -30.95
CA LEU A 16 -40.20 -13.37 -30.24
C LEU A 16 -39.89 -13.26 -28.75
N SER A 17 -40.92 -12.97 -27.97
CA SER A 17 -40.96 -13.02 -26.51
C SER A 17 -41.81 -14.21 -26.07
N VAL A 18 -41.35 -15.00 -25.10
CA VAL A 18 -42.21 -15.92 -24.33
C VAL A 18 -41.80 -15.87 -22.85
N SER A 19 -42.77 -15.51 -22.01
CA SER A 19 -42.74 -15.54 -20.55
C SER A 19 -42.96 -16.95 -19.99
N ALA A 20 -42.43 -17.19 -18.78
CA ALA A 20 -42.81 -18.14 -17.70
C ALA A 20 -41.50 -18.66 -17.04
N CYS A 21 -41.34 -18.82 -15.72
CA CYS A 21 -42.29 -19.26 -14.71
C CYS A 21 -42.14 -18.52 -13.37
N ASP A 22 -43.29 -18.54 -12.72
CA ASP A 22 -43.66 -18.11 -11.38
C ASP A 22 -42.87 -18.80 -10.24
N ALA A 23 -43.05 -18.23 -9.06
CA ALA A 23 -42.42 -18.59 -7.80
C ALA A 23 -42.83 -19.97 -7.27
N ALA A 24 -41.97 -20.54 -6.42
CA ALA A 24 -42.37 -21.61 -5.49
C ALA A 24 -41.68 -21.42 -4.13
N THR A 25 -42.45 -20.80 -3.23
CA THR A 25 -42.77 -21.22 -1.85
C THR A 25 -41.66 -21.56 -0.85
N GLU A 26 -41.70 -20.78 0.23
CA GLU A 26 -41.33 -21.11 1.61
C GLU A 26 -41.68 -22.54 2.03
N GLY A 27 -40.78 -23.13 2.80
CA GLY A 27 -41.02 -24.29 3.64
C GLY A 27 -40.22 -24.14 4.93
N THR A 28 -40.87 -23.64 5.97
CA THR A 28 -40.42 -23.57 7.36
C THR A 28 -40.58 -24.95 8.00
N ASP A 29 -39.55 -25.47 8.68
CA ASP A 29 -39.74 -26.04 10.02
C ASP A 29 -38.42 -26.18 10.82
N ALA A 30 -38.57 -26.08 12.13
CA ALA A 30 -37.59 -25.68 13.13
C ALA A 30 -36.58 -26.74 13.58
N ALA A 31 -35.41 -26.30 14.11
CA ALA A 31 -34.94 -26.67 15.47
C ALA A 31 -33.57 -26.03 15.83
N ASN A 32 -33.61 -25.14 16.84
CA ASN A 32 -32.61 -24.75 17.85
C ASN A 32 -31.10 -24.88 17.61
N GLY A 33 -30.43 -23.72 17.69
CA GLY A 33 -29.05 -23.55 18.15
C GLY A 33 -28.81 -22.10 18.57
N GLU A 34 -28.83 -21.84 19.87
CA GLU A 34 -28.42 -20.56 20.47
C GLU A 34 -26.93 -20.30 20.23
N ALA A 35 -26.60 -19.21 19.53
CA ALA A 35 -25.37 -18.47 19.72
C ALA A 35 -25.61 -17.01 19.31
N SER A 36 -25.63 -16.13 20.30
CA SER A 36 -25.65 -14.68 20.16
C SER A 36 -24.40 -14.21 19.40
N ALA A 37 -24.53 -13.97 18.09
CA ALA A 37 -23.56 -13.20 17.33
C ALA A 37 -23.90 -11.72 17.49
N GLY A 38 -23.03 -10.98 18.19
CA GLY A 38 -23.12 -9.53 18.26
C GLY A 38 -22.94 -8.89 16.88
N PRO A 39 -23.55 -7.72 16.62
CA PRO A 39 -23.39 -7.04 15.35
C PRO A 39 -22.00 -6.39 15.27
N ASP A 40 -21.42 -6.50 14.08
CA ASP A 40 -20.46 -5.55 13.50
C ASP A 40 -19.10 -5.36 14.19
N ALA A 41 -18.21 -6.33 13.93
CA ALA A 41 -16.82 -6.00 13.61
C ALA A 41 -16.55 -6.44 12.17
N ALA A 42 -17.10 -5.68 11.21
CA ALA A 42 -16.67 -5.74 9.83
C ALA A 42 -15.23 -5.20 9.76
N ALA A 43 -14.25 -6.04 10.08
CA ALA A 43 -12.89 -5.86 9.63
C ALA A 43 -12.98 -5.76 8.10
N GLY A 44 -12.70 -4.57 7.55
CA GLY A 44 -12.70 -4.33 6.12
C GLY A 44 -11.70 -5.26 5.46
N ALA A 45 -12.18 -6.42 5.00
CA ALA A 45 -11.43 -7.32 4.15
C ALA A 45 -11.01 -6.51 2.92
N ALA A 46 -9.70 -6.47 2.65
CA ALA A 46 -9.19 -5.90 1.42
C ALA A 46 -9.99 -6.50 0.25
N PRO A 47 -10.49 -5.67 -0.70
CA PRO A 47 -11.28 -6.18 -1.80
C PRO A 47 -10.47 -7.25 -2.54
N ALA A 48 -11.06 -8.45 -2.69
CA ALA A 48 -10.44 -9.54 -3.39
C ALA A 48 -10.00 -9.07 -4.80
N PRO A 49 -8.83 -9.52 -5.29
CA PRO A 49 -8.33 -9.09 -6.59
C PRO A 49 -9.36 -9.40 -7.68
N GLN A 50 -9.72 -8.37 -8.45
CA GLN A 50 -10.63 -8.51 -9.58
C GLN A 50 -9.95 -9.39 -10.63
N THR A 51 -10.53 -10.56 -10.90
CA THR A 51 -9.98 -11.55 -11.85
C THR A 51 -10.46 -11.34 -13.29
N VAL A 52 -11.41 -10.43 -13.51
CA VAL A 52 -11.90 -10.10 -14.85
C VAL A 52 -10.98 -9.05 -15.46
N PRO A 53 -10.32 -9.34 -16.60
CA PRO A 53 -9.49 -8.35 -17.30
C PRO A 53 -10.30 -7.15 -17.75
N LEU A 54 -9.71 -5.96 -17.67
CA LEU A 54 -10.33 -4.74 -18.15
C LEU A 54 -10.45 -4.75 -19.68
N THR A 55 -11.57 -4.24 -20.21
CA THR A 55 -11.76 -4.03 -21.66
C THR A 55 -11.38 -2.59 -22.01
N PRO A 56 -10.44 -2.34 -22.96
CA PRO A 56 -10.09 -1.00 -23.40
C PRO A 56 -11.30 -0.25 -23.97
N SER A 57 -11.49 1.02 -23.59
CA SER A 57 -12.61 1.85 -24.03
C SER A 57 -12.23 2.95 -25.02
N GLY A 58 -11.03 2.92 -25.60
CA GLY A 58 -10.54 3.97 -26.51
C GLY A 58 -9.12 3.77 -27.02
N PRO A 59 -8.61 4.68 -27.86
CA PRO A 59 -7.24 4.65 -28.35
C PRO A 59 -6.24 4.87 -27.20
N ALA A 60 -5.08 4.22 -27.29
CA ALA A 60 -3.99 4.40 -26.32
C ALA A 60 -3.32 5.78 -26.48
N ALA A 61 -3.03 6.44 -25.37
CA ALA A 61 -2.20 7.65 -25.34
C ALA A 61 -0.75 7.29 -25.00
N PRO A 62 0.26 7.83 -25.73
CA PRO A 62 1.66 7.63 -25.37
C PRO A 62 2.02 8.42 -24.11
N LEU A 63 2.94 7.89 -23.31
CA LEU A 63 3.58 8.61 -22.20
C LEU A 63 5.02 8.98 -22.57
N THR A 64 5.45 10.17 -22.16
CA THR A 64 6.83 10.63 -22.28
C THR A 64 7.53 10.44 -20.94
N PRO A 65 8.80 9.98 -20.89
CA PRO A 65 9.56 9.94 -19.64
C PRO A 65 9.69 11.34 -19.02
N GLU A 66 9.63 11.42 -17.70
CA GLU A 66 9.99 12.65 -17.00
C GLU A 66 11.46 13.01 -17.27
N PRO A 67 11.79 14.31 -17.39
CA PRO A 67 13.16 14.76 -17.60
C PRO A 67 14.09 14.25 -16.49
N ALA A 68 15.34 13.94 -16.83
CA ALA A 68 16.32 13.46 -15.85
C ALA A 68 16.66 14.55 -14.81
N GLU A 69 16.53 15.81 -15.21
CA GLU A 69 16.71 17.01 -14.40
C GLU A 69 15.47 17.38 -13.56
N ALA A 70 14.37 16.63 -13.65
CA ALA A 70 13.22 16.84 -12.79
C ALA A 70 13.62 16.58 -11.33
N GLU A 71 13.76 17.66 -10.56
CA GLU A 71 14.34 17.64 -9.22
C GLU A 71 13.66 16.60 -8.31
N GLY A 72 14.46 15.66 -7.81
CA GLY A 72 14.02 14.65 -6.84
C GLY A 72 13.11 13.55 -7.39
N VAL A 73 12.64 13.59 -8.65
CA VAL A 73 11.73 12.56 -9.18
C VAL A 73 12.43 11.21 -9.35
N GLN A 74 13.66 11.23 -9.86
CA GLN A 74 14.47 10.02 -10.03
C GLN A 74 14.83 9.39 -8.67
N ASP A 75 15.17 10.21 -7.68
CA ASP A 75 15.45 9.75 -6.32
C ASP A 75 14.18 9.24 -5.63
N ALA A 76 13.04 9.91 -5.82
CA ALA A 76 11.75 9.50 -5.29
C ALA A 76 11.28 8.15 -5.84
N ALA A 77 11.67 7.78 -7.07
CA ALA A 77 11.38 6.47 -7.63
C ALA A 77 12.04 5.31 -6.85
N SER A 78 13.08 5.59 -6.06
CA SER A 78 13.67 4.58 -5.15
C SER A 78 12.80 4.32 -3.91
N VAL A 79 11.87 5.21 -3.56
CA VAL A 79 10.97 5.04 -2.42
C VAL A 79 9.92 3.99 -2.75
N VAL A 80 9.99 2.85 -2.08
CA VAL A 80 9.08 1.70 -2.33
C VAL A 80 8.01 1.55 -1.26
N ARG A 81 8.16 2.27 -0.13
CA ARG A 81 7.24 2.19 0.99
C ARG A 81 7.19 3.49 1.77
N VAL A 82 5.99 3.91 2.16
CA VAL A 82 5.75 5.06 3.06
C VAL A 82 4.62 4.70 4.00
N ASP A 83 4.88 4.75 5.30
CA ASP A 83 3.89 4.55 6.35
C ASP A 83 3.83 5.83 7.22
N PRO A 84 2.70 6.55 7.24
CA PRO A 84 2.53 7.66 8.17
C PRO A 84 2.56 7.12 9.61
N VAL A 85 3.31 7.78 10.49
CA VAL A 85 3.36 7.46 11.92
C VAL A 85 3.12 8.74 12.71
N SER A 86 2.43 8.66 13.85
CA SER A 86 2.06 9.81 14.69
C SER A 86 1.41 10.98 13.90
N GLU A 87 0.10 10.91 13.67
CA GLU A 87 -0.77 12.01 13.20
C GLU A 87 -0.12 13.05 12.24
N GLY A 88 0.66 12.58 11.26
CA GLY A 88 1.19 13.40 10.16
C GLY A 88 2.50 14.16 10.41
N GLN A 89 3.07 14.15 11.62
CA GLN A 89 4.36 14.84 11.89
C GLN A 89 5.58 13.99 11.50
N ALA A 90 5.41 12.67 11.46
CA ALA A 90 6.46 11.74 11.08
C ALA A 90 5.97 10.71 10.06
N LYS A 91 6.92 10.13 9.34
CA LYS A 91 6.67 8.98 8.47
C LYS A 91 7.84 8.04 8.49
N LEU A 92 7.54 6.76 8.45
CA LEU A 92 8.49 5.74 8.05
C LEU A 92 8.49 5.67 6.54
N PHE A 93 9.67 5.51 5.96
CA PHE A 93 9.77 5.23 4.54
C PHE A 93 10.97 4.33 4.27
N GLY A 94 10.88 3.58 3.18
CA GLY A 94 11.91 2.66 2.74
C GLY A 94 12.34 3.00 1.32
N THR A 95 13.65 3.02 1.07
CA THR A 95 14.19 3.08 -0.29
C THR A 95 14.75 1.72 -0.70
N ALA A 96 14.48 1.33 -1.94
CA ALA A 96 15.13 0.21 -2.58
C ALA A 96 16.49 0.68 -3.12
N GLY A 97 17.57 0.07 -2.61
CA GLY A 97 18.92 0.43 -3.06
C GLY A 97 20.00 -0.57 -2.71
N GLY A 98 19.71 -1.60 -1.91
CA GLY A 98 20.61 -2.72 -1.66
C GLY A 98 20.19 -3.97 -2.42
N ASP A 99 20.85 -5.09 -2.14
CA ASP A 99 20.45 -6.40 -2.65
C ASP A 99 19.11 -6.82 -2.01
N PRO A 100 18.03 -7.01 -2.79
CA PRO A 100 16.74 -7.40 -2.24
C PRO A 100 16.76 -8.69 -1.40
N ALA A 101 17.71 -9.59 -1.64
CA ALA A 101 17.88 -10.82 -0.85
C ALA A 101 18.67 -10.61 0.45
N MET A 102 19.39 -9.50 0.59
CA MET A 102 20.35 -9.23 1.67
C MET A 102 20.10 -7.87 2.33
N ASN A 103 18.87 -7.66 2.79
CA ASN A 103 18.43 -6.43 3.47
C ASN A 103 18.41 -5.17 2.57
N GLY A 104 17.91 -5.31 1.34
CA GLY A 104 17.91 -4.24 0.35
C GLY A 104 16.98 -3.05 0.62
N LEU A 105 16.15 -3.11 1.68
CA LEU A 105 15.28 -2.02 2.09
C LEU A 105 16.01 -1.14 3.11
N TYR A 106 16.44 0.04 2.66
CA TYR A 106 16.99 1.06 3.55
C TYR A 106 15.83 1.77 4.25
N THR A 107 15.71 1.57 5.55
CA THR A 107 14.56 2.05 6.33
C THR A 107 14.91 3.30 7.13
N TYR A 108 14.02 4.29 7.08
CA TYR A 108 14.20 5.60 7.67
C TYR A 108 12.94 6.04 8.42
N ILE A 109 13.11 6.92 9.40
CA ILE A 109 12.05 7.77 9.95
C ILE A 109 12.35 9.23 9.59
N ALA A 110 11.36 9.94 9.07
CA ALA A 110 11.46 11.35 8.72
C ALA A 110 10.44 12.17 9.49
N PHE A 111 10.86 13.36 9.92
CA PHE A 111 10.06 14.34 10.61
C PHE A 111 9.94 15.58 9.74
N TYR A 112 8.72 16.02 9.49
CA TYR A 112 8.50 17.30 8.84
C TYR A 112 8.70 18.41 9.86
N VAL A 113 9.50 19.42 9.52
CA VAL A 113 9.85 20.50 10.44
C VAL A 113 9.15 21.79 10.01
N ALA A 114 9.53 22.38 8.87
CA ALA A 114 8.88 23.56 8.31
C ALA A 114 9.12 23.67 6.79
N PRO A 115 8.35 24.48 6.03
CA PRO A 115 8.61 24.67 4.61
C PRO A 115 10.03 25.17 4.28
N SER A 116 10.64 25.95 5.18
CA SER A 116 12.01 26.48 5.04
C SER A 116 13.10 25.47 5.39
N GLU A 117 12.78 24.44 6.16
CA GLU A 117 13.69 23.37 6.57
C GLU A 117 12.86 22.07 6.60
N PRO A 118 12.77 21.34 5.47
CA PRO A 118 11.63 20.48 5.22
C PRO A 118 11.63 19.20 6.07
N TRP A 119 12.60 18.32 5.88
CA TRP A 119 12.61 17.00 6.51
C TRP A 119 13.91 16.76 7.26
N THR A 120 13.79 16.34 8.52
CA THR A 120 14.90 15.73 9.25
C THR A 120 14.76 14.21 9.18
N VAL A 121 15.78 13.53 8.68
CA VAL A 121 15.74 12.10 8.35
C VAL A 121 16.74 11.32 9.19
N TYR A 122 16.30 10.20 9.76
CA TYR A 122 17.13 9.28 10.54
C TYR A 122 17.06 7.88 9.95
N LYS A 123 18.21 7.27 9.68
CA LYS A 123 18.30 5.87 9.22
C LYS A 123 18.09 4.93 10.41
N LEU A 124 17.10 4.05 10.32
CA LEU A 124 16.83 3.00 11.31
C LEU A 124 17.65 1.73 11.02
N GLY A 125 17.97 1.51 9.75
CA GLY A 125 18.87 0.46 9.30
C GLY A 125 18.40 -0.21 8.03
N ASP A 126 19.15 -1.23 7.64
CA ASP A 126 18.89 -2.03 6.45
C ASP A 126 18.21 -3.32 6.88
N VAL A 127 17.07 -3.62 6.25
CA VAL A 127 16.18 -4.75 6.56
C VAL A 127 15.66 -5.38 5.27
N LEU A 128 15.09 -6.58 5.36
CA LEU A 128 14.25 -7.12 4.30
C LEU A 128 12.90 -6.41 4.27
N ASP A 129 12.31 -6.23 5.46
CA ASP A 129 11.03 -5.59 5.65
C ASP A 129 10.86 -5.10 7.10
N TYR A 130 9.82 -4.31 7.37
CA TYR A 130 9.40 -3.93 8.71
C TYR A 130 7.87 -4.00 8.88
N THR A 131 7.43 -4.23 10.11
CA THR A 131 6.01 -4.14 10.48
C THR A 131 5.85 -3.08 11.55
N VAL A 132 4.91 -2.14 11.34
CA VAL A 132 4.47 -1.21 12.39
C VAL A 132 3.56 -1.97 13.34
N LEU A 133 4.00 -2.16 14.58
CA LEU A 133 3.25 -2.86 15.61
C LEU A 133 2.28 -1.91 16.33
N SER A 134 2.73 -0.69 16.59
CA SER A 134 1.90 0.38 17.15
C SER A 134 2.50 1.75 16.83
N SER A 135 1.66 2.79 16.80
CA SER A 135 2.09 4.18 16.62
C SER A 135 1.29 5.09 17.55
N SER A 136 2.00 6.02 18.19
CA SER A 136 1.43 7.04 19.07
C SER A 136 2.28 8.31 18.99
N PRO A 137 1.81 9.47 19.48
CA PRO A 137 2.64 10.67 19.52
C PRO A 137 3.98 10.41 20.23
N GLY A 138 5.10 10.72 19.56
CA GLY A 138 6.44 10.54 20.12
C GLY A 138 6.98 9.10 20.11
N ARG A 139 6.26 8.13 19.52
CA ARG A 139 6.64 6.72 19.57
C ARG A 139 6.09 5.86 18.43
N VAL A 140 6.93 4.98 17.90
CA VAL A 140 6.50 3.85 17.06
C VAL A 140 7.20 2.57 17.50
N ASP A 141 6.44 1.48 17.58
CA ASP A 141 6.97 0.16 17.87
C ASP A 141 7.03 -0.62 16.56
N LEU A 142 8.18 -1.24 16.29
CA LEU A 142 8.48 -1.89 15.02
C LEU A 142 8.94 -3.32 15.25
N ASP A 143 8.53 -4.23 14.37
CA ASP A 143 9.26 -5.47 14.14
C ASP A 143 10.08 -5.35 12.86
N LEU A 144 11.40 -5.55 12.96
CA LEU A 144 12.32 -5.47 11.84
C LEU A 144 12.69 -6.88 11.41
N HIS A 145 12.46 -7.21 10.14
CA HIS A 145 12.82 -8.50 9.56
C HIS A 145 14.13 -8.39 8.79
N LYS A 146 15.13 -9.20 9.15
CA LYS A 146 16.47 -9.14 8.56
C LYS A 146 16.93 -10.50 8.05
N SER A 147 17.51 -10.51 6.86
CA SER A 147 18.40 -11.57 6.41
C SER A 147 19.72 -11.49 7.20
N THR A 148 20.25 -12.64 7.57
CA THR A 148 21.52 -12.82 8.26
C THR A 148 22.36 -13.83 7.48
N TYR A 149 23.66 -13.58 7.40
CA TYR A 149 24.61 -14.50 6.78
C TYR A 149 25.54 -15.04 7.86
N ASP A 150 25.59 -16.36 8.00
CA ASP A 150 26.54 -17.04 8.86
C ASP A 150 27.77 -17.42 8.03
N GLU A 151 28.89 -16.73 8.24
CA GLU A 151 30.12 -16.95 7.47
C GLU A 151 30.72 -18.34 7.69
N ALA A 152 30.50 -18.95 8.86
CA ALA A 152 31.10 -20.24 9.21
C ALA A 152 30.43 -21.42 8.49
N SER A 153 29.11 -21.34 8.30
CA SER A 153 28.29 -22.37 7.65
C SER A 153 27.89 -22.00 6.21
N GLY A 154 28.08 -20.75 5.81
CA GLY A 154 27.64 -20.20 4.53
C GLY A 154 26.12 -20.16 4.38
N GLN A 155 25.36 -20.28 5.47
CA GLN A 155 23.90 -20.30 5.45
C GLN A 155 23.32 -18.89 5.56
N ILE A 156 22.24 -18.67 4.83
CA ILE A 156 21.37 -17.50 5.00
C ILE A 156 20.25 -17.90 5.95
N GLY A 157 20.02 -17.09 6.97
CA GLY A 157 18.92 -17.25 7.90
C GLY A 157 18.20 -15.93 8.13
N ASP A 158 17.04 -16.00 8.78
CA ASP A 158 16.21 -14.84 9.05
C ASP A 158 16.17 -14.50 10.54
N ARG A 159 16.04 -13.21 10.84
CA ARG A 159 15.93 -12.70 12.20
C ARG A 159 14.91 -11.57 12.29
N HIS A 160 13.97 -11.73 13.20
CA HIS A 160 13.10 -10.66 13.67
C HIS A 160 13.73 -9.92 14.85
N ARG A 161 13.56 -8.60 14.88
CA ARG A 161 14.00 -7.73 15.96
C ARG A 161 12.95 -6.66 16.22
N ARG A 162 12.31 -6.76 17.38
CA ARG A 162 11.43 -5.70 17.88
C ARG A 162 12.22 -4.52 18.42
N VAL A 163 11.80 -3.32 18.08
CA VAL A 163 12.36 -2.06 18.57
C VAL A 163 11.27 -1.06 18.89
N ILE A 164 11.55 -0.18 19.84
CA ILE A 164 10.77 1.02 20.11
C ILE A 164 11.60 2.18 19.57
N VAL A 165 11.04 2.96 18.66
CA VAL A 165 11.60 4.25 18.24
C VAL A 165 10.83 5.33 18.97
N GLN A 166 11.52 6.12 19.77
CA GLN A 166 10.93 7.23 20.52
C GLN A 166 11.58 8.54 20.12
N TRP A 167 10.82 9.63 20.15
CA TRP A 167 11.34 10.96 19.89
C TRP A 167 10.66 12.00 20.76
N THR A 168 11.37 13.11 20.96
CA THR A 168 10.84 14.31 21.59
C THR A 168 10.94 15.44 20.56
N MET A 169 9.81 16.01 20.17
CA MET A 169 9.80 17.16 19.27
C MET A 169 10.45 18.37 19.96
N GLY A 170 11.09 19.24 19.17
CA GLY A 170 11.52 20.55 19.66
C GLY A 170 10.34 21.48 19.96
N SER A 171 10.64 22.75 20.24
CA SER A 171 9.62 23.81 20.24
C SER A 171 8.81 23.80 18.94
N ASP A 172 7.61 24.40 18.94
CA ASP A 172 6.76 24.48 17.74
C ASP A 172 7.59 24.86 16.50
N GLU A 173 7.51 24.02 15.46
CA GLU A 173 8.26 24.10 14.19
C GLU A 173 9.75 23.70 14.22
N GLY A 174 10.26 23.12 15.32
CA GLY A 174 11.64 22.62 15.42
C GLY A 174 11.78 21.10 15.16
N PRO A 175 12.97 20.64 14.72
CA PRO A 175 13.24 19.20 14.58
C PRO A 175 13.17 18.48 15.93
N PRO A 176 13.11 17.14 15.94
CA PRO A 176 13.24 16.40 17.18
C PRO A 176 14.53 16.75 17.92
N THR A 177 14.43 17.01 19.22
CA THR A 177 15.60 17.26 20.10
C THR A 177 16.29 15.95 20.50
N ALA A 178 15.57 14.83 20.41
CA ALA A 178 16.09 13.49 20.60
C ALA A 178 15.29 12.48 19.77
N VAL A 179 16.00 11.51 19.19
CA VAL A 179 15.43 10.31 18.57
C VAL A 179 16.23 9.12 19.08
N THR A 180 15.56 8.13 19.66
CA THR A 180 16.19 6.95 20.27
C THR A 180 15.58 5.67 19.74
N VAL A 181 16.40 4.64 19.57
CA VAL A 181 15.96 3.29 19.19
C VAL A 181 16.35 2.31 20.30
N THR A 182 15.37 1.65 20.89
CA THR A 182 15.57 0.72 22.01
C THR A 182 15.11 -0.69 21.61
N PRO A 183 15.90 -1.76 21.84
CA PRO A 183 15.43 -3.12 21.66
C PRO A 183 14.21 -3.43 22.52
N ALA A 184 13.27 -4.21 22.00
CA ALA A 184 12.07 -4.68 22.70
C ALA A 184 11.89 -6.19 22.57
N GLN A 185 11.02 -6.77 23.41
CA GLN A 185 10.68 -8.20 23.42
C GLN A 185 9.18 -8.38 23.24
#